data_AF-A0A497LVW3-F1
#
_entry.id   AF-A0A497LVW3-F1
#
_cell.length_a   1.000
_cell.length_b   1.000
_cell.length_c   1.000
_cell.angle_alpha   90.00
_cell.angle_beta   90.00
_cell.angle_gamma   90.00
#
_symmetry.space_group_name_H-M   'P 1'
#
loop_
_entity.id
_entity.type
_entity.pdbx_description
1 polymer ?
#
loop_
_entity_poly.entity_id
_entity_poly.type
_entity_poly.pdbx_seq_one_letter_code
_entity_poly.pdbx_strand_id
1 'polypeptide(L)' 'MPYKCGRCGYEITDLREFESIPGMRCPQCNYRIFYKVRPPIVKRLKV' A
#
# COMPACT_ATOMS: atom_id res chain seq x y z
N MET A 1 3.97 0.51 7.42
CA MET A 1 4.70 0.18 6.17
C MET A 1 3.73 0.45 5.04
N PRO A 2 4.01 1.41 4.15
CA PRO A 2 3.01 1.90 3.22
C PRO A 2 2.70 0.89 2.10
N TYR A 3 1.41 0.74 1.82
CA TYR A 3 0.89 -0.05 0.71
C TYR A 3 0.23 0.88 -0.30
N LYS A 4 0.36 0.57 -1.58
CA LYS A 4 -0.27 1.33 -2.66
C LYS A 4 -1.36 0.49 -3.30
N CYS A 5 -2.56 1.04 -3.43
CA CYS A 5 -3.63 0.39 -4.17
C CYS A 5 -3.25 0.28 -5.66
N GLY A 6 -3.42 -0.91 -6.24
CA GLY A 6 -3.09 -1.13 -7.66
C GLY A 6 -3.99 -0.41 -8.66
N ARG A 7 -5.18 0.06 -8.24
CA ARG A 7 -6.16 0.70 -9.13
C ARG A 7 -6.19 2.22 -9.02
N CYS A 8 -6.43 2.76 -7.82
CA CYS A 8 -6.49 4.20 -7.61
C CYS A 8 -5.14 4.84 -7.26
N GLY A 9 -4.12 4.04 -6.96
CA GLY A 9 -2.82 4.54 -6.51
C GLY A 9 -2.82 5.13 -5.10
N TYR A 10 -3.93 5.03 -4.35
CA TYR A 10 -4.02 5.49 -2.96
C TYR A 10 -2.98 4.79 -2.08
N GLU A 11 -2.24 5.58 -1.31
CA GLU A 11 -1.21 5.10 -0.39
C GLU A 11 -1.80 4.97 1.01
N ILE A 12 -1.81 3.74 1.50
CA ILE A 12 -2.25 3.35 2.83
C ILE A 12 -0.99 3.29 3.70
N THR A 13 -0.80 4.28 4.55
CA THR A 13 0.37 4.36 5.44
C THR A 13 0.25 3.43 6.64
N ASP A 14 -0.98 3.24 7.14
CA ASP A 14 -1.28 2.50 8.36
C ASP A 14 -2.18 1.30 8.11
N LEU A 15 -1.85 0.18 8.78
CA LEU A 15 -2.65 -1.05 8.70
C LEU A 15 -4.03 -0.91 9.37
N ARG A 16 -4.19 0.08 10.25
CA ARG A 16 -5.47 0.41 10.92
C ARG A 16 -6.54 0.88 9.94
N GLU A 17 -6.15 1.42 8.79
CA GLU A 17 -7.10 1.77 7.73
C GLU A 17 -7.80 0.52 7.16
N PHE A 18 -7.20 -0.68 7.29
CA PHE A 18 -7.85 -1.94 6.96
C PHE A 18 -8.75 -2.48 8.08
N GLU A 19 -8.64 -1.98 9.32
CA GLU A 19 -9.53 -2.41 10.42
C GLU A 19 -10.93 -1.82 10.27
N SER A 20 -11.05 -0.70 9.55
CA SER A 20 -12.33 0.01 9.33
C SER A 20 -13.28 -0.74 8.40
N ILE A 21 -12.76 -1.65 7.57
CA ILE A 21 -13.54 -2.44 6.62
C ILE A 21 -13.16 -3.91 6.81
N PRO A 22 -14.10 -4.85 7.02
CA PRO A 22 -13.75 -6.26 7.15
C PRO A 22 -13.08 -6.77 5.86
N GLY A 23 -11.77 -6.98 5.96
CA GLY A 23 -10.90 -7.51 4.90
C GLY A 23 -10.02 -6.46 4.22
N MET A 24 -9.06 -6.95 3.44
CA MET A 24 -8.11 -6.12 2.67
C MET A 24 -8.80 -5.42 1.48
N ARG A 25 -9.50 -4.31 1.72
CA ARG A 25 -10.15 -3.50 0.69
C ARG A 25 -9.68 -2.06 0.74
N CYS A 26 -9.52 -1.45 -0.43
CA CYS A 26 -9.11 -0.05 -0.51
C CYS A 26 -10.31 0.83 -0.13
N PRO A 27 -10.16 1.78 0.82
CA PRO A 27 -11.26 2.64 1.26
C PRO A 27 -11.84 3.52 0.15
N GLN A 28 -11.06 3.84 -0.89
CA GLN A 28 -11.52 4.69 -1.99
C GLN A 28 -12.18 3.94 -3.15
N CYS A 29 -11.70 2.75 -3.50
CA CYS A 29 -12.13 2.06 -4.74
C CYS A 29 -12.56 0.61 -4.53
N ASN A 30 -12.63 0.12 -3.29
CA ASN A 30 -12.96 -1.25 -2.91
C ASN A 30 -12.11 -2.34 -3.57
N TYR A 31 -10.98 -1.97 -4.19
CA TYR A 31 -10.05 -2.89 -4.82
C TYR A 31 -9.27 -3.68 -3.77
N ARG A 32 -8.87 -4.91 -4.12
CA ARG A 32 -8.29 -5.88 -3.16
C ARG A 32 -6.79 -6.10 -3.31
N ILE A 33 -6.19 -5.61 -4.41
CA ILE A 33 -4.77 -5.85 -4.71
C ILE A 33 -3.96 -4.61 -4.34
N PHE A 34 -2.92 -4.82 -3.54
CA PHE A 34 -2.01 -3.80 -3.04
C PHE A 34 -0.56 -4.15 -3.34
N TYR A 35 0.25 -3.13 -3.60
CA TYR A 35 1.69 -3.24 -3.81
C TYR A 35 2.43 -2.63 -2.62
N LYS A 36 3.54 -3.24 -2.18
CA LYS A 36 4.39 -2.62 -1.17
C LYS A 36 5.14 -1.43 -1.79
N VAL A 37 5.06 -0.28 -1.14
CA VAL A 37 5.81 0.91 -1.59
C VAL A 37 7.30 0.66 -1.37
N ARG A 38 8.12 1.15 -2.31
CA ARG A 38 9.59 1.05 -2.22
C ARG A 38 10.05 1.75 -0.93
N PRO A 39 10.86 1.08 -0.08
CA PRO A 39 11.39 1.74 1.10
C PRO A 39 12.28 2.93 0.69
N PRO A 40 12.32 4.01 1.49
CA PRO A 40 13.11 5.21 1.17
C PRO A 40 14.63 4.98 1.24
N ILE A 41 15.07 3.80 1.70
CA ILE A 41 16.49 3.48 1.83
C ILE A 41 17.16 3.35 0.45
N VAL A 42 18.25 4.10 0.26
CA VAL A 42 19.03 4.08 -0.98
C VAL A 42 19.76 2.73 -1.08
N LYS A 43 19.51 1.99 -2.16
CA LYS A 43 20.24 0.75 -2.46
C LYS A 43 21.55 1.10 -3.15
N ARG A 44 22.69 0.62 -2.64
CA ARG A 44 23.98 0.67 -3.35
C ARG A 44 24.00 -0.46 -4.38
N LEU A 45 24.01 -0.11 -5.66
CA LEU A 45 24.18 -1.07 -6.76
C LEU A 45 25.69 -1.25 -6.99
N LYS A 46 26.16 -2.50 -7.10
CA LYS A 46 27.50 -2.76 -7.65
C LYS A 46 27.36 -2.67 -9.17
N VAL A 47 28.14 -1.77 -9.77
CA VAL A 47 28.34 -1.69 -11.22
C VAL A 47 29.50 -2.61 -11.58
#